data_AF-A0A212D565-F1
#
_entry.id   AF-A0A212D565-F1
#
_cell.length_a   1.000
_cell.length_b   1.000
_cell.length_c   1.000
_cell.angle_alpha   90.00
_cell.angle_beta   90.00
_cell.angle_gamma   90.00
#
_symmetry.space_group_name_H-M   'P 1'
#
loop_
_entity.id
_entity.type
_entity.pdbx_description
1 polymer ?
#
loop_
_entity_poly.entity_id
_entity_poly.type
_entity_poly.pdbx_seq_one_letter_code
_entity_poly.pdbx_strand_id
1 'polypeptide(L)' 'MGDPGSLVTEGGAGERSWCLRRVGMNAEWLLLEDGNEVTVGRGFGVTYQLVSKICPLMISRNHCILKQNAEG' A
#
# COMPACT_ATOMS: atom_id res chain seq x y z
N MET A 1 19.77 -25.78 20.15
CA MET A 1 18.92 -24.67 20.65
C MET A 1 18.42 -23.91 19.44
N GLY A 2 17.16 -23.47 19.48
CA GLY A 2 16.27 -23.36 18.32
C GLY A 2 16.45 -22.16 17.38
N ASP A 3 15.84 -22.32 16.21
CA ASP A 3 15.46 -21.28 15.24
C ASP A 3 14.08 -20.72 15.65
N PRO A 4 13.76 -19.45 15.33
CA PRO A 4 12.87 -19.27 14.19
C PRO A 4 13.22 -18.04 13.34
N GLY A 5 13.43 -18.29 12.04
CA GLY A 5 12.70 -17.60 10.98
C GLY A 5 12.95 -16.11 10.83
N SER A 6 14.07 -15.75 10.21
CA SER A 6 14.10 -14.57 9.35
C SER A 6 13.88 -15.05 7.92
N LEU A 7 12.62 -15.26 7.55
CA LEU A 7 12.22 -15.35 6.16
C LEU A 7 12.26 -13.91 5.61
N VAL A 8 13.48 -13.38 5.49
CA VAL A 8 13.77 -12.31 4.55
C VAL A 8 13.50 -12.90 3.19
N THR A 9 12.29 -12.67 2.68
CA THR A 9 12.08 -12.66 1.24
C THR A 9 12.89 -11.47 0.74
N GLU A 10 14.19 -11.68 0.52
CA GLU A 10 14.98 -10.85 -0.38
C GLU A 10 14.32 -11.00 -1.74
N GLY A 11 13.34 -10.13 -2.01
CA GLY A 11 12.88 -9.86 -3.36
C GLY A 11 14.09 -9.35 -4.12
N GLY A 12 14.68 -10.23 -4.93
CA GLY A 12 15.78 -9.89 -5.81
C GLY A 12 15.41 -8.65 -6.63
N ALA A 13 16.40 -7.82 -6.94
CA ALA A 13 16.28 -6.51 -7.59
C ALA A 13 15.70 -6.53 -9.05
N GLY A 14 14.77 -7.42 -9.35
CA GLY A 14 14.07 -7.55 -10.63
C GLY A 14 12.59 -7.94 -10.52
N GLU A 15 12.02 -8.05 -9.31
CA GLU A 15 10.58 -8.31 -9.15
C GLU A 15 9.77 -7.03 -9.42
N ARG A 16 8.85 -7.09 -10.38
CA ARG A 16 7.98 -5.98 -10.74
C ARG A 16 6.79 -5.99 -9.80
N SER A 17 6.53 -4.88 -9.13
CA SER A 17 5.35 -4.72 -8.28
C SER A 17 4.40 -3.68 -8.86
N TRP A 18 3.10 -3.88 -8.65
CA TRP A 18 2.09 -2.89 -8.97
C TRP A 18 2.14 -1.73 -7.97
N CYS A 19 1.91 -0.51 -8.45
CA CYS A 19 1.83 0.66 -7.59
C CYS A 19 0.88 1.72 -8.15
N LEU A 20 0.33 2.55 -7.28
CA LEU A 20 -0.34 3.78 -7.66
C LEU A 20 0.68 4.91 -7.67
N ARG A 21 1.08 5.35 -8.87
CA ARG A 21 1.90 6.54 -9.04
C ARG A 21 1.05 7.79 -8.85
N ARG A 22 1.52 8.68 -7.97
CA ARG A 22 0.89 9.99 -7.76
C ARG A 22 1.10 10.89 -8.98
N VAL A 23 0.02 11.28 -9.63
CA VAL A 23 0.10 12.17 -10.81
C VAL A 23 0.66 13.53 -10.40
N GLY A 24 1.63 14.04 -11.17
CA GLY A 24 2.30 15.31 -10.89
C GLY A 24 3.37 15.26 -9.79
N MET A 25 3.64 14.08 -9.20
CA MET A 25 4.67 13.90 -8.17
C MET A 25 5.50 12.63 -8.44
N ASN A 26 6.81 12.70 -8.16
CA ASN A 26 7.72 11.56 -8.33
C ASN A 26 8.04 10.85 -7.00
N ALA A 27 7.19 11.06 -5.98
CA ALA A 27 7.32 10.50 -4.64
C ALA A 27 5.94 10.07 -4.11
N GLU A 28 5.92 9.40 -2.95
CA GLU A 28 4.70 8.98 -2.25
C GLU A 28 3.81 8.05 -3.09
N TRP A 29 4.43 7.09 -3.78
CA TRP A 29 3.71 6.06 -4.52
C TRP A 29 3.19 5.01 -3.55
N LEU A 30 2.01 4.47 -3.83
CA LEU A 30 1.40 3.45 -2.97
C LEU A 30 1.69 2.08 -3.57
N LEU A 31 2.48 1.26 -2.89
CA LEU A 31 2.78 -0.11 -3.31
C LEU A 31 1.54 -0.98 -3.15
N LEU A 32 1.23 -1.75 -4.19
CA LEU A 32 0.21 -2.78 -4.18
C LEU A 32 0.94 -4.12 -4.06
N GLU A 33 1.08 -4.60 -2.83
CA GLU A 33 1.71 -5.89 -2.55
C GLU A 33 0.82 -7.03 -3.08
N ASP A 34 1.41 -7.94 -3.85
CA ASP A 34 0.71 -9.06 -4.45
C ASP A 34 0.06 -9.95 -3.38
N GLY A 35 -1.19 -10.37 -3.62
CA GLY A 35 -1.96 -11.17 -2.67
C GLY A 35 -2.48 -10.43 -1.43
N ASN A 36 -2.05 -9.18 -1.19
CA ASN A 36 -2.48 -8.39 -0.04
C ASN A 36 -3.58 -7.38 -0.37
N GLU A 37 -4.41 -7.08 0.63
CA GLU A 37 -5.39 -6.01 0.55
C GLU A 37 -4.75 -4.69 0.99
N VAL A 38 -4.82 -3.68 0.13
CA VAL A 38 -4.31 -2.34 0.40
C VAL A 38 -5.47 -1.39 0.68
N THR A 39 -5.55 -0.91 1.90
CA THR A 39 -6.59 0.02 2.33
C THR A 39 -6.06 1.46 2.35
N VAL A 40 -6.85 2.41 1.83
CA VAL A 40 -6.47 3.82 1.74
C VAL A 40 -7.54 4.70 2.36
N GLY A 41 -7.14 5.70 3.13
CA GLY A 41 -8.06 6.65 3.76
C GLY A 41 -7.36 7.60 4.72
N ARG A 42 -8.11 8.42 5.45
CA ARG A 42 -7.53 9.34 6.46
C ARG A 42 -7.48 8.77 7.89
N GLY A 43 -8.08 7.60 8.12
CA GLY A 43 -8.10 6.94 9.44
C GLY A 43 -6.76 6.33 9.82
N PHE A 44 -6.60 5.91 11.08
CA PHE A 44 -5.36 5.28 11.57
C PHE A 44 -5.24 3.77 11.27
N GLY A 45 -6.34 3.11 10.90
CA GLY A 45 -6.38 1.66 10.65
C GLY A 45 -6.34 1.28 9.18
N VAL A 46 -5.71 2.11 8.34
CA VAL A 46 -5.54 1.84 6.90
C VAL A 46 -4.07 1.62 6.57
N THR A 47 -3.80 0.90 5.48
CA THR A 47 -2.43 0.64 4.98
C THR A 47 -1.74 1.94 4.62
N TYR A 48 -2.43 2.83 3.89
CA TYR A 48 -1.91 4.15 3.53
C TYR A 48 -2.82 5.26 4.04
N GLN A 49 -2.31 6.01 5.03
CA GLN A 49 -2.99 7.16 5.58
C GLN A 49 -2.72 8.41 4.73
N LEU A 50 -3.76 9.01 4.17
CA LEU A 50 -3.69 10.27 3.44
C LEU A 50 -4.15 11.43 4.32
N VAL A 51 -3.26 12.40 4.56
CA VAL A 51 -3.54 13.60 5.35
C VAL A 51 -3.31 14.84 4.49
N SER A 52 -4.39 15.51 4.09
CA SER A 52 -4.32 16.80 3.38
C SER A 52 -4.34 17.96 4.36
N LYS A 53 -3.39 18.90 4.20
CA LYS A 53 -3.39 20.18 4.96
C LYS A 53 -4.45 21.16 4.45
N ILE A 54 -4.83 21.07 3.17
CA ILE A 54 -5.73 22.03 2.51
C ILE A 54 -7.18 21.63 2.72
N CYS A 55 -7.48 20.33 2.60
CA CYS A 55 -8.84 19.80 2.61
C CYS A 55 -8.92 18.48 3.40
N PRO A 56 -8.77 18.51 4.74
CA PRO A 56 -8.61 17.29 5.56
C PRO A 56 -9.78 16.30 5.48
N LEU A 57 -10.97 16.76 5.08
CA LEU A 57 -12.20 15.97 5.09
C LEU A 57 -12.63 15.46 3.70
N MET A 58 -11.89 15.78 2.63
CA MET A 58 -12.21 15.26 1.29
C MET A 58 -12.09 13.74 1.19
N ILE A 59 -11.19 13.14 1.96
CA ILE A 59 -10.96 11.70 1.99
C ILE A 59 -11.68 11.09 3.19
N SER A 60 -12.40 10.00 2.97
CA SER A 60 -13.08 9.25 4.03
C SER A 60 -12.08 8.53 4.92
N ARG A 61 -12.51 8.13 6.14
CA ARG A 61 -11.63 7.36 7.06
C ARG A 61 -11.14 6.06 6.43
N ASN A 62 -12.03 5.36 5.74
CA ASN A 62 -11.76 4.22 4.86
C ASN A 62 -12.34 4.62 3.50
N HIS A 63 -11.49 4.96 2.54
CA HIS A 63 -11.93 5.59 1.28
C HIS A 63 -11.99 4.59 0.14
N CYS A 64 -10.96 3.76 -0.01
CA CYS A 64 -10.97 2.67 -0.96
C CYS A 64 -10.11 1.49 -0.48
N ILE A 65 -10.32 0.36 -1.15
CA ILE A 65 -9.61 -0.90 -0.95
C ILE A 65 -9.16 -1.36 -2.32
N LEU A 66 -7.87 -1.70 -2.45
CA LEU A 66 -7.31 -2.32 -3.65
C LEU A 66 -6.92 -3.75 -3.30
N LYS A 67 -7.33 -4.69 -4.14
CA LYS A 67 -7.08 -6.12 -3.93
C LYS A 67 -7.05 -6.81 -5.28
N GLN A 68 -6.10 -7.71 -5.47
CA GLN A 68 -6.07 -8.60 -6.63
C GLN A 68 -7.31 -9.51 -6.60
N ASN A 69 -7.99 -9.64 -7.74
CA ASN A 69 -9.14 -10.53 -7.83
C ASN A 69 -8.64 -11.99 -7.96
N ALA A 70 -9.57 -12.95 -8.03
CA ALA A 70 -9.20 -14.36 -8.15
C ALA A 70 -8.57 -14.74 -9.51
N GLU A 71 -8.65 -13.85 -10.49
CA GLU A 71 -8.21 -14.07 -11.87
C GLU A 71 -6.79 -13.53 -12.12
N GLY A 72 -6.26 -12.76 -11.17
CA GLY A 72 -4.94 -12.13 -11.25
C GLY A 72 -5.02 -10.70 -11.77
#